data_AF-A0AAU3FM09-F1
#
_entry.id   AF-A0AAU3FM09-F1
#
_cell.length_a   1.000
_cell.length_b   1.000
_cell.length_c   1.000
_cell.angle_alpha   90.00
_cell.angle_beta   90.00
_cell.angle_gamma   90.00
#
_symmetry.space_group_name_H-M   'P 1'
#
loop_
_entity.id
_entity.type
_entity.pdbx_description
1 polymer ?
#
loop_
_entity_poly.entity_id
_entity_poly.type
_entity_poly.pdbx_seq_one_letter_code
_entity_poly.pdbx_strand_id
1 'polypeptide(L)'
;MRAVTLTAVLAMAAASAPSAASATPGPATAPTTTVSAPADPGAVGWDVYRRLDRLPHLGSGSRTRQFSSYDRAGALADVTGDGRDVVVVFTRGASADVLVRPSTGGGFGAAATWHGNFAIGTELPGVGDFDGDGRGDAVTYTRGSAADAYVSLSDGSRLVQNGWRWSDQIAPGSDLPRPSLP
;
A
#
# COMPACT_ATOMS: atom_id res chain seq x y z
N MET A 1 20.41 -63.97 -9.43
CA MET A 1 19.88 -62.97 -10.38
C MET A 1 20.84 -61.80 -10.37
N ARG A 2 21.72 -61.70 -11.39
CA ARG A 2 22.85 -60.75 -11.41
C ARG A 2 22.46 -59.53 -12.25
N ALA A 3 22.49 -58.35 -11.63
CA ALA A 3 22.26 -57.06 -12.28
C ALA A 3 23.50 -56.65 -13.10
N VAL A 4 23.27 -56.25 -14.35
CA VAL A 4 24.29 -55.75 -15.27
C VAL A 4 24.24 -54.22 -15.20
N THR A 5 25.30 -53.60 -14.68
CA THR A 5 25.48 -52.15 -14.63
C THR A 5 26.29 -51.73 -15.86
N LEU A 6 25.69 -50.98 -16.79
CA LEU A 6 26.40 -50.36 -17.91
C LEU A 6 27.08 -49.07 -17.43
N THR A 7 28.41 -49.05 -17.41
CA THR A 7 29.20 -47.83 -17.21
C THR A 7 29.56 -47.25 -18.58
N ALA A 8 28.90 -46.15 -18.97
CA ALA A 8 29.26 -45.41 -20.17
C ALA A 8 30.46 -44.49 -19.87
N VAL A 9 31.59 -44.76 -20.53
CA VAL A 9 32.77 -43.88 -20.57
C VAL A 9 32.51 -42.83 -21.63
N LEU A 10 32.34 -41.56 -21.22
CA LEU A 10 32.21 -40.44 -22.15
C LEU A 10 33.58 -39.77 -22.33
N ALA A 11 34.13 -39.86 -23.54
CA ALA A 11 35.36 -39.19 -23.94
C ALA A 11 35.11 -37.68 -24.15
N MET A 12 35.87 -36.83 -23.46
CA MET A 12 35.93 -35.39 -23.77
C MET A 12 36.85 -35.17 -24.97
N ALA A 13 36.26 -34.87 -26.13
CA ALA A 13 36.96 -34.25 -27.24
C ALA A 13 36.88 -32.72 -27.07
N ALA A 14 38.01 -32.07 -26.82
CA ALA A 14 38.13 -30.62 -26.82
C ALA A 14 38.15 -30.13 -28.28
N ALA A 15 36.99 -29.71 -28.80
CA ALA A 15 36.90 -29.00 -30.06
C ALA A 15 37.08 -27.50 -29.81
N SER A 16 38.14 -26.93 -30.37
CA SER A 16 38.41 -25.50 -30.44
C SER A 16 37.29 -24.78 -31.20
N ALA A 17 36.63 -23.82 -30.54
CA ALA A 17 35.61 -22.99 -31.19
C ALA A 17 36.28 -21.95 -32.11
N PRO A 18 35.77 -21.72 -33.34
CA PRO A 18 36.22 -20.61 -34.17
C PRO A 18 35.75 -19.28 -33.55
N SER A 19 36.65 -18.31 -33.49
CA SER A 19 36.36 -16.93 -33.10
C SER A 19 35.38 -16.30 -34.08
N ALA A 20 34.13 -16.10 -33.64
CA ALA A 20 33.15 -15.35 -34.40
C ALA A 20 33.52 -13.86 -34.40
N ALA A 21 33.84 -13.33 -35.57
CA ALA A 21 33.95 -11.90 -35.79
C ALA A 21 32.60 -11.23 -35.50
N SER A 22 32.60 -10.20 -34.67
CA SER A 22 31.45 -9.35 -34.40
C SER A 22 31.09 -8.55 -35.65
N ALA A 23 30.09 -9.04 -36.40
CA ALA A 23 29.40 -8.22 -37.39
C ALA A 23 28.41 -7.30 -36.66
N THR A 24 28.68 -6.00 -36.65
CA THR A 24 27.74 -4.96 -36.20
C THR A 24 26.44 -5.10 -37.00
N PRO A 25 25.26 -5.26 -36.36
CA PRO A 25 23.99 -5.20 -37.06
C PRO A 25 23.78 -3.75 -37.56
N GLY A 26 23.62 -3.57 -38.87
CA GLY A 26 23.10 -2.31 -39.42
C GLY A 26 21.67 -2.07 -38.92
N PRO A 27 21.23 -0.81 -38.74
CA PRO A 27 19.92 -0.53 -38.20
C PRO A 27 18.83 -1.07 -39.14
N ALA A 28 18.03 -2.00 -38.63
CA ALA A 28 16.82 -2.47 -39.30
C ALA A 28 15.80 -1.31 -39.31
N THR A 29 15.36 -0.89 -40.49
CA THR A 29 14.33 0.15 -40.63
C THR A 29 12.99 -0.40 -40.13
N ALA A 30 12.55 0.06 -38.96
CA ALA A 30 11.22 -0.24 -38.45
C ALA A 30 10.16 0.40 -39.37
N PRO A 31 8.98 -0.22 -39.56
CA PRO A 31 7.87 0.43 -40.24
C PRO A 31 7.45 1.67 -39.44
N THR A 32 7.52 2.84 -40.08
CA THR A 32 7.02 4.09 -39.52
C THR A 32 5.49 4.03 -39.47
N THR A 33 4.94 3.56 -38.35
CA THR A 33 3.57 3.89 -37.98
C THR A 33 3.56 5.34 -37.55
N THR A 34 3.01 6.23 -38.39
CA THR A 34 2.59 7.55 -37.95
C THR A 34 1.43 7.36 -36.98
N VAL A 35 1.75 7.15 -35.70
CA VAL A 35 0.80 7.37 -34.62
C VAL A 35 0.57 8.89 -34.62
N SER A 36 -0.63 9.33 -35.02
CA SER A 36 -1.06 10.70 -34.79
C SER A 36 -0.77 11.02 -33.33
N ALA A 37 0.05 12.05 -33.08
CA ALA A 37 0.22 12.58 -31.74
C ALA A 37 -1.18 12.85 -31.15
N PRO A 38 -1.43 12.56 -29.86
CA PRO A 38 -2.65 13.02 -29.23
C PRO A 38 -2.76 14.53 -29.50
N ALA A 39 -3.94 14.98 -29.92
CA ALA A 39 -4.18 16.39 -30.23
C ALA A 39 -3.59 17.25 -29.12
N ASP A 40 -2.82 18.28 -29.50
CA ASP A 40 -2.24 19.22 -28.55
C ASP A 40 -3.35 19.66 -27.58
N PRO A 41 -3.19 19.45 -26.26
CA PRO A 41 -4.29 19.63 -25.30
C PRO A 41 -4.71 21.11 -25.12
N GLY A 42 -4.24 22.01 -25.98
CA GLY A 42 -4.31 23.45 -25.81
C GLY A 42 -3.50 23.90 -24.59
N ALA A 43 -3.71 25.15 -24.17
CA ALA A 43 -3.14 25.65 -22.93
C ALA A 43 -3.71 24.84 -21.74
N VAL A 44 -2.85 24.03 -21.10
CA VAL A 44 -3.21 23.33 -19.86
C VAL A 44 -3.03 24.27 -18.66
N GLY A 45 -3.75 24.01 -17.56
CA GLY A 45 -3.84 24.94 -16.42
C GLY A 45 -2.51 25.53 -15.92
N TRP A 46 -1.40 24.78 -15.98
CA TRP A 46 -0.07 25.27 -15.59
C TRP A 46 0.54 26.34 -16.53
N ASP A 47 0.18 26.34 -17.82
CA ASP A 47 0.62 27.36 -18.77
C ASP A 47 -0.19 28.65 -18.63
N VAL A 48 -1.45 28.53 -18.21
CA VAL A 48 -2.34 29.66 -17.92
C VAL A 48 -1.89 30.43 -16.69
N TYR A 49 -1.42 29.73 -15.65
CA TYR A 49 -0.88 30.39 -14.44
C TYR A 49 0.33 31.30 -14.71
N ARG A 50 1.11 31.02 -15.76
CA ARG A 50 2.28 31.82 -16.13
C ARG A 50 1.99 32.82 -17.25
N ARG A 51 0.85 32.71 -17.93
CA ARG A 51 0.45 33.52 -19.10
C ARG A 51 -1.06 33.76 -19.10
N LEU A 52 -1.48 34.72 -18.27
CA LEU A 52 -2.87 35.11 -18.10
C LEU A 52 -3.51 35.61 -19.42
N ASP A 53 -2.72 36.13 -20.34
CA ASP A 53 -3.12 36.49 -21.70
C ASP A 53 -3.73 35.34 -22.51
N ARG A 54 -3.50 34.08 -22.11
CA ARG A 54 -4.02 32.89 -22.78
C ARG A 54 -5.38 32.41 -22.24
N LEU A 55 -5.93 33.07 -21.22
CA LEU A 55 -7.26 32.78 -20.66
C LEU A 55 -8.38 32.66 -21.72
N PRO A 56 -8.46 33.53 -22.75
CA PRO A 56 -9.50 33.45 -23.78
C PRO A 56 -9.39 32.22 -24.69
N HIS A 57 -8.24 31.52 -24.67
CA HIS A 57 -7.93 30.39 -25.55
C HIS A 57 -8.00 29.06 -24.81
N LEU A 58 -8.50 29.06 -23.56
CA LEU A 58 -8.73 27.86 -22.80
C LEU A 58 -9.86 27.06 -23.46
N GLY A 59 -9.60 25.78 -23.78
CA GLY A 59 -10.62 24.92 -24.37
C GLY A 59 -11.85 24.84 -23.46
N SER A 60 -13.06 24.91 -24.03
CA SER A 60 -14.34 24.93 -23.30
C SER A 60 -14.61 23.72 -22.39
N GLY A 61 -13.79 22.67 -22.47
CA GLY A 61 -13.78 21.52 -21.57
C GLY A 61 -12.73 21.55 -20.46
N SER A 62 -12.00 22.65 -20.30
CA SER A 62 -10.97 22.78 -19.26
C SER A 62 -11.61 22.85 -17.89
N ARG A 63 -11.30 21.86 -17.06
CA ARG A 63 -11.76 21.76 -15.67
C ARG A 63 -10.56 21.73 -14.73
N THR A 64 -10.68 22.46 -13.62
CA THR A 64 -9.81 22.21 -12.48
C THR A 64 -10.21 20.88 -11.89
N ARG A 65 -9.33 19.87 -11.98
CA ARG A 65 -9.46 18.72 -11.09
C ARG A 65 -8.97 19.17 -9.73
N GLN A 66 -9.89 19.26 -8.78
CA GLN A 66 -9.52 19.49 -7.39
C GLN A 66 -8.91 18.19 -6.87
N PHE A 67 -7.58 18.16 -6.82
CA PHE A 67 -6.85 17.17 -6.04
C PHE A 67 -6.69 17.78 -4.65
N SER A 68 -7.77 17.78 -3.87
CA SER A 68 -7.55 17.86 -2.43
C SER A 68 -6.97 16.51 -2.05
N SER A 69 -5.84 16.49 -1.37
CA SER A 69 -5.37 15.31 -0.65
C SER A 69 -6.34 14.88 0.47
N TYR A 70 -7.42 15.63 0.66
CA TYR A 70 -8.60 15.28 1.44
C TYR A 70 -9.78 15.10 0.48
N ASP A 71 -9.86 13.96 -0.19
CA ASP A 71 -11.16 13.38 -0.44
C ASP A 71 -11.90 13.33 0.91
N ARG A 72 -13.07 13.98 0.97
CA ARG A 72 -13.92 14.05 2.18
C ARG A 72 -14.39 12.65 2.66
N ALA A 73 -13.95 11.59 2.00
CA ALA A 73 -14.18 10.20 2.39
C ALA A 73 -13.29 9.78 3.59
N GLY A 74 -12.10 10.37 3.77
CA GLY A 74 -11.17 10.01 4.83
C GLY A 74 -11.57 10.59 6.19
N ALA A 75 -12.51 9.92 6.86
CA ALA A 75 -12.77 10.16 8.25
C ALA A 75 -11.60 9.63 9.11
N LEU A 76 -11.19 10.37 10.13
CA LEU A 76 -10.10 9.97 11.01
C LEU A 76 -10.51 8.67 11.72
N ALA A 77 -9.75 7.60 11.46
CA ALA A 77 -10.03 6.26 11.95
C ALA A 77 -11.36 5.63 11.46
N ASP A 78 -11.83 5.90 10.23
CA ASP A 78 -12.99 5.21 9.65
C ASP A 78 -12.69 3.73 9.33
N VAL A 79 -12.71 2.89 10.35
CA VAL A 79 -12.57 1.44 10.19
C VAL A 79 -13.81 0.81 9.54
N THR A 80 -14.94 1.51 9.49
CA THR A 80 -16.19 1.01 8.89
C THR A 80 -16.24 1.20 7.38
N GLY A 81 -15.48 2.15 6.83
CA GLY A 81 -15.50 2.58 5.44
C GLY A 81 -16.84 3.18 4.99
N ASP A 82 -17.60 3.76 5.91
CA ASP A 82 -18.87 4.43 5.62
C ASP A 82 -18.72 5.95 5.43
N GLY A 83 -17.48 6.44 5.47
CA GLY A 83 -17.10 7.84 5.34
C GLY A 83 -17.28 8.64 6.64
N ARG A 84 -17.37 7.99 7.80
CA ARG A 84 -17.56 8.63 9.11
C ARG A 84 -16.52 8.17 10.12
N ASP A 85 -16.07 9.11 10.97
CA ASP A 85 -15.15 8.78 12.06
C ASP A 85 -15.82 7.79 13.01
N VAL A 86 -15.02 6.98 13.70
CA VAL A 86 -15.50 6.11 14.76
C VAL A 86 -14.71 6.33 16.04
N VAL A 87 -15.19 5.76 17.16
CA VAL A 87 -14.34 5.58 18.34
C VAL A 87 -13.80 4.16 18.33
N VAL A 88 -12.47 4.04 18.33
CA VAL A 88 -11.76 2.78 18.56
C VAL A 88 -11.18 2.81 19.97
N VAL A 89 -11.49 1.79 20.79
CA VAL A 89 -10.97 1.63 22.14
C VAL A 89 -10.16 0.35 22.22
N PHE A 90 -8.89 0.49 22.60
CA PHE A 90 -8.01 -0.63 22.94
C PHE A 90 -8.07 -0.83 24.45
N THR A 91 -8.74 -1.88 24.89
CA THR A 91 -8.84 -2.20 26.31
C THR A 91 -7.51 -2.77 26.83
N ARG A 92 -7.26 -2.62 28.13
CA ARG A 92 -6.06 -3.15 28.79
C ARG A 92 -6.40 -4.41 29.58
N GLY A 93 -5.39 -5.25 29.83
CA GLY A 93 -5.53 -6.48 30.60
C GLY A 93 -5.27 -7.72 29.75
N ALA A 94 -5.65 -8.90 30.24
CA ALA A 94 -5.37 -10.18 29.58
C ALA A 94 -6.17 -10.38 28.28
N SER A 95 -7.38 -9.83 28.20
CA SER A 95 -8.20 -9.90 26.98
C SER A 95 -7.73 -8.92 25.91
N ALA A 96 -7.38 -7.68 26.30
CA ALA A 96 -6.91 -6.62 25.40
C ALA A 96 -7.75 -6.53 24.10
N ASP A 97 -9.05 -6.33 24.26
CA ASP A 97 -10.01 -6.27 23.15
C ASP A 97 -9.98 -4.91 22.44
N VAL A 98 -10.31 -4.93 21.15
CA VAL A 98 -10.60 -3.74 20.33
C VAL A 98 -12.10 -3.56 20.22
N LEU A 99 -12.60 -2.46 20.78
CA LEU A 99 -14.01 -2.09 20.71
C LEU A 99 -14.19 -0.95 19.70
N VAL A 100 -15.19 -1.06 18.83
CA VAL A 100 -15.54 -0.02 17.86
C VAL A 100 -16.94 0.52 18.16
N ARG A 101 -17.08 1.84 18.18
CA ARG A 101 -18.36 2.54 18.23
C ARG A 101 -18.55 3.38 16.95
N PRO A 102 -19.41 2.96 16.03
CA PRO A 102 -19.67 3.71 14.81
C PRO A 102 -20.29 5.08 15.09
N SER A 103 -19.94 6.11 14.31
CA SER A 103 -20.63 7.40 14.35
C SER A 103 -22.00 7.31 13.70
N THR A 104 -22.98 7.94 14.32
CA THR A 104 -24.33 8.10 13.75
C THR A 104 -24.53 9.49 13.14
N GLY A 105 -23.50 10.35 13.13
CA GLY A 105 -23.58 11.75 12.73
C GLY A 105 -24.12 12.71 13.79
N GLY A 106 -24.75 12.20 14.86
CA GLY A 106 -25.16 12.98 16.04
C GLY A 106 -24.60 12.45 17.36
N GLY A 107 -23.80 11.38 17.31
CA GLY A 107 -23.23 10.69 18.45
C GLY A 107 -22.59 9.37 18.01
N PHE A 108 -22.43 8.43 18.96
CA PHE A 108 -21.86 7.11 18.70
C PHE A 108 -22.84 5.99 19.06
N GLY A 109 -22.89 4.97 18.21
CA GLY A 109 -23.69 3.77 18.40
C GLY A 109 -23.21 2.89 19.56
N ALA A 110 -23.79 1.69 19.66
CA ALA A 110 -23.33 0.69 20.62
C ALA A 110 -21.90 0.25 20.30
N ALA A 111 -21.13 -0.09 21.33
CA ALA A 111 -19.81 -0.69 21.15
C ALA A 111 -19.94 -2.16 20.73
N ALA A 112 -19.11 -2.57 19.77
CA ALA A 112 -18.95 -3.96 19.39
C ALA A 112 -17.47 -4.35 19.49
N THR A 113 -17.19 -5.55 19.99
CA THR A 113 -15.84 -6.12 19.96
C THR A 113 -15.51 -6.59 18.56
N TRP A 114 -14.51 -5.97 17.95
CA TRP A 114 -14.07 -6.28 16.58
C TRP A 114 -12.83 -7.17 16.56
N HIS A 115 -12.05 -7.17 17.64
CA HIS A 115 -10.87 -8.01 17.80
C HIS A 115 -10.61 -8.29 19.29
N GLY A 116 -9.91 -9.39 19.58
CA GLY A 116 -9.48 -9.77 20.92
C GLY A 116 -8.00 -10.09 20.94
N ASN A 117 -7.36 -9.89 22.09
CA ASN A 117 -5.91 -10.12 22.28
C ASN A 117 -5.02 -9.21 21.41
N PHE A 118 -5.36 -7.92 21.36
CA PHE A 118 -4.63 -6.90 20.60
C PHE A 118 -4.13 -5.78 21.52
N ALA A 119 -2.87 -5.35 21.37
CA ALA A 119 -2.23 -4.41 22.28
C ALA A 119 -2.16 -4.91 23.73
N ILE A 120 -1.69 -6.16 23.90
CA ILE A 120 -1.60 -6.82 25.21
C ILE A 120 -0.53 -6.15 26.08
N GLY A 121 -0.79 -6.02 27.37
CA GLY A 121 0.21 -5.52 28.33
C GLY A 121 0.65 -4.08 28.05
N THR A 122 1.91 -3.92 27.64
CA THR A 122 2.58 -2.61 27.44
C THR A 122 2.77 -2.23 25.97
N GLU A 123 2.23 -3.04 25.06
CA GLU A 123 2.18 -2.72 23.64
C GLU A 123 1.45 -1.38 23.41
N LEU A 124 1.84 -0.66 22.35
CA LEU A 124 1.15 0.57 21.96
C LEU A 124 0.29 0.32 20.73
N PRO A 125 -1.03 0.56 20.83
CA PRO A 125 -1.92 0.47 19.68
C PRO A 125 -1.90 1.75 18.84
N GLY A 126 -2.36 1.64 17.61
CA GLY A 126 -2.75 2.76 16.77
C GLY A 126 -3.68 2.32 15.64
N VAL A 127 -4.12 3.30 14.85
CA VAL A 127 -5.02 3.11 13.70
C VAL A 127 -4.43 3.86 12.50
N GLY A 128 -4.62 3.31 11.30
CA GLY A 128 -4.21 3.93 10.03
C GLY A 128 -4.66 3.05 8.86
N ASP A 129 -4.72 3.59 7.65
CA ASP A 129 -4.98 2.80 6.43
C ASP A 129 -3.64 2.23 5.95
N PHE A 130 -3.38 0.95 6.23
CA PHE A 130 -2.08 0.32 5.95
C PHE A 130 -2.05 -0.43 4.62
N ASP A 131 -3.21 -0.85 4.10
CA ASP A 131 -3.31 -1.55 2.81
C ASP A 131 -3.80 -0.66 1.64
N GLY A 132 -4.23 0.57 1.94
CA GLY A 132 -4.63 1.58 0.97
C GLY A 132 -6.04 1.37 0.42
N ASP A 133 -6.91 0.64 1.11
CA ASP A 133 -8.27 0.36 0.69
C ASP A 133 -9.27 1.49 1.04
N GLY A 134 -8.81 2.51 1.78
CA GLY A 134 -9.60 3.66 2.23
C GLY A 134 -10.33 3.44 3.55
N ARG A 135 -10.09 2.33 4.25
CA ARG A 135 -10.58 2.05 5.61
C ARG A 135 -9.44 2.16 6.60
N GLY A 136 -9.78 2.47 7.84
CA GLY A 136 -8.85 2.38 8.96
C GLY A 136 -8.60 0.93 9.37
N ASP A 137 -7.34 0.56 9.54
CA ASP A 137 -6.87 -0.70 10.11
C ASP A 137 -6.28 -0.49 11.51
N ALA A 138 -6.07 -1.57 12.26
CA ALA A 138 -5.45 -1.51 13.58
C ALA A 138 -4.00 -2.02 13.56
N VAL A 139 -3.11 -1.37 14.30
CA VAL A 139 -1.73 -1.80 14.52
C VAL A 139 -1.41 -1.87 16.02
N THR A 140 -0.61 -2.85 16.43
CA THR A 140 0.03 -2.89 17.75
C THR A 140 1.55 -2.98 17.61
N TYR A 141 2.25 -2.21 18.45
CA TYR A 141 3.71 -2.15 18.51
C TYR A 141 4.21 -2.74 19.82
N THR A 142 5.04 -3.80 19.74
CA THR A 142 5.59 -4.46 20.94
C THR A 142 6.64 -3.64 21.65
N ARG A 143 7.38 -2.82 20.90
CA ARG A 143 8.50 -2.00 21.38
C ARG A 143 9.58 -2.83 22.07
N GLY A 144 10.48 -2.16 22.80
CA GLY A 144 11.57 -2.83 23.50
C GLY A 144 12.54 -3.51 22.54
N SER A 145 13.01 -4.70 22.92
CA SER A 145 13.92 -5.49 22.09
C SER A 145 13.23 -6.24 20.94
N ALA A 146 11.92 -6.50 21.07
CA ALA A 146 11.15 -7.16 20.02
C ALA A 146 10.93 -6.19 18.85
N ALA A 147 10.44 -4.98 19.13
CA ALA A 147 10.26 -3.92 18.14
C ALA A 147 9.46 -4.38 16.90
N ASP A 148 8.46 -5.23 17.12
CA ASP A 148 7.61 -5.79 16.07
C ASP A 148 6.33 -4.93 15.94
N ALA A 149 5.82 -4.84 14.70
CA ALA A 149 4.52 -4.27 14.39
C ALA A 149 3.59 -5.35 13.82
N TYR A 150 2.42 -5.50 14.43
CA TYR A 150 1.37 -6.42 14.00
C TYR A 150 0.16 -5.62 13.58
N VAL A 151 -0.40 -5.93 12.41
CA VAL A 151 -1.56 -5.22 11.88
C VAL A 151 -2.71 -6.20 11.71
N SER A 152 -3.92 -5.68 11.90
CA SER A 152 -5.16 -6.34 11.56
C SER A 152 -5.98 -5.38 10.69
N LEU A 153 -6.20 -5.78 9.45
CA LEU A 153 -6.95 -5.06 8.43
C LEU A 153 -8.44 -5.06 8.78
N SER A 154 -9.12 -3.99 8.40
CA SER A 154 -10.57 -3.91 8.51
C SER A 154 -11.27 -4.49 7.29
N ASP A 155 -12.33 -5.28 7.51
CA ASP A 155 -13.28 -5.66 6.45
C ASP A 155 -14.54 -4.78 6.43
N GLY A 156 -14.57 -3.71 7.23
CA GLY A 156 -15.72 -2.84 7.45
C GLY A 156 -16.67 -3.31 8.55
N SER A 157 -16.42 -4.47 9.16
CA SER A 157 -17.24 -5.03 10.24
C SER A 157 -16.44 -5.70 11.37
N ARG A 158 -15.20 -6.10 11.10
CA ARG A 158 -14.26 -6.73 12.04
C ARG A 158 -12.82 -6.42 11.62
N LEU A 159 -11.88 -6.67 12.53
CA LEU A 159 -10.46 -6.74 12.20
C LEU A 159 -10.06 -8.21 12.03
N VAL A 160 -9.46 -8.58 10.91
CA VAL A 160 -9.51 -9.99 10.45
C VAL A 160 -8.28 -10.82 10.76
N GLN A 161 -7.09 -10.25 10.88
CA GLN A 161 -5.86 -11.02 11.17
C GLN A 161 -5.60 -11.19 12.67
N ASN A 162 -5.00 -12.33 13.03
CA ASN A 162 -4.51 -12.64 14.38
C ASN A 162 -3.00 -12.87 14.33
N GLY A 163 -2.22 -12.02 15.02
CA GLY A 163 -0.76 -12.18 15.12
C GLY A 163 -0.02 -12.04 13.78
N TRP A 164 -0.58 -11.33 12.82
CA TRP A 164 0.08 -11.08 11.54
C TRP A 164 1.16 -10.00 11.70
N ARG A 165 2.41 -10.43 11.84
CA ARG A 165 3.55 -9.52 11.90
C ARG A 165 3.79 -8.94 10.52
N TRP A 166 3.65 -7.62 10.41
CA TRP A 166 3.90 -6.92 9.15
C TRP A 166 5.34 -6.42 9.08
N SER A 167 5.90 -5.97 10.21
CA SER A 167 7.25 -5.42 10.25
C SER A 167 7.97 -5.76 11.55
N ASP A 168 9.29 -5.76 11.49
CA ASP A 168 10.19 -5.86 12.63
C ASP A 168 11.10 -4.62 12.70
N GLN A 169 11.77 -4.45 13.84
CA GLN A 169 12.68 -3.32 14.11
C GLN A 169 12.02 -1.92 13.99
N ILE A 170 10.72 -1.82 14.28
CA ILE A 170 9.99 -0.56 14.37
C ILE A 170 9.70 -0.24 15.84
N ALA A 171 9.94 1.03 16.22
CA ALA A 171 9.79 1.54 17.57
C ALA A 171 10.59 0.77 18.65
N PRO A 172 11.91 0.59 18.49
CA PRO A 172 12.75 -0.05 19.49
C PRO A 172 12.76 0.69 20.84
N GLY A 173 13.06 -0.04 21.90
CA GLY A 173 13.24 0.53 23.24
C GLY A 173 11.98 1.24 23.74
N SER A 174 12.09 2.54 24.03
CA SER A 174 11.02 3.38 24.58
C SER A 174 10.33 4.27 23.54
N ASP A 175 10.52 4.00 22.25
CA ASP A 175 9.95 4.81 21.18
C ASP A 175 8.41 4.89 21.28
N LEU A 176 7.86 6.00 20.79
CA LEU A 176 6.43 6.29 20.81
C LEU A 176 5.92 6.37 19.35
N PRO A 177 5.56 5.23 18.74
CA PRO A 177 5.00 5.21 17.41
C PRO A 177 3.73 6.04 17.34
N ARG A 178 3.57 6.73 16.20
CA ARG A 178 2.39 7.51 15.86
C ARG A 178 2.02 7.16 14.42
N PRO A 179 1.24 6.09 14.19
CA PRO A 179 0.75 5.84 12.84
C PRO A 179 0.00 7.07 12.35
N SER A 180 0.27 7.46 11.11
CA SER A 180 -0.44 8.56 10.48
C SER A 180 -1.89 8.14 10.28
N LEU A 181 -2.80 9.03 10.65
CA LEU A 181 -4.17 8.93 10.19
C LEU A 181 -4.18 9.36 8.70
N PRO A 182 -4.96 8.68 7.84
CA PRO A 182 -5.12 9.07 6.45
C PRO A 182 -5.67 10.51 6.29
#